data_AF-A0A0A1GK11-F1
#
_entry.id   AF-A0A0A1GK11-F1
#
_cell.length_a   1.000
_cell.length_b   1.000
_cell.length_c   1.000
_cell.angle_alpha   90.00
_cell.angle_beta   90.00
_cell.angle_gamma   90.00
#
_symmetry.space_group_name_H-M   'P 1'
#
loop_
_entity.id
_entity.type
_entity.pdbx_description
1 polymer ?
#
loop_
_entity_poly.entity_id
_entity_poly.type
_entity_poly.pdbx_seq_one_letter_code
_entity_poly.pdbx_strand_id
1 'polypeptide(L)'
;ISVDYQDGKLYWCDARTDKIERIDLETGEDREVVLSSNNMDMFSVSVFEEFIYWSDRTHANGSIKRGSKDNATDSVPLRTGIGVQLKDIKVFNRDRQKGTNVCAVDNGGCQQLCLYRGNGQRACACAHGMLAEDGASCREYAGYLLYSERTILKSVHL
;
A
#
# COMPACT_ATOMS: atom_id res chain seq x y z
N ILE A 1 5.65 1.76 3.44
CA ILE A 1 5.35 0.35 3.76
C ILE A 1 5.36 -0.47 2.48
N SER A 2 5.90 -1.68 2.51
CA SER A 2 5.96 -2.59 1.36
C SER A 2 5.94 -4.04 1.83
N VAL A 3 5.21 -4.89 1.11
CA VAL A 3 5.12 -6.33 1.41
C VAL A 3 6.09 -7.11 0.52
N ASP A 4 6.85 -7.99 1.14
CA ASP A 4 7.60 -9.06 0.49
C ASP A 4 6.78 -10.35 0.56
N TYR A 5 6.19 -10.72 -0.58
CA TYR A 5 5.37 -11.92 -0.68
C TYR A 5 6.20 -13.21 -0.77
N GLN A 6 7.49 -13.12 -1.09
CA GLN A 6 8.36 -14.30 -1.21
C GLN A 6 8.81 -14.76 0.17
N ASP A 7 9.24 -13.81 1.00
CA ASP A 7 9.78 -14.09 2.33
C ASP A 7 8.73 -13.92 3.45
N GLY A 8 7.51 -13.49 3.12
CA GLY A 8 6.44 -13.26 4.10
C GLY A 8 6.77 -12.15 5.08
N LYS A 9 7.41 -11.06 4.62
CA LYS A 9 7.84 -9.94 5.48
C LYS A 9 7.20 -8.62 5.09
N LEU A 10 6.99 -7.76 6.09
CA LEU A 10 6.48 -6.41 5.93
C LEU A 10 7.58 -5.41 6.26
N TYR A 11 7.90 -4.52 5.31
CA TYR A 11 8.95 -3.49 5.46
C TYR A 11 8.33 -2.09 5.62
N TRP A 12 8.89 -1.26 6.49
CA TRP A 12 8.51 0.16 6.62
C TRP A 12 9.71 1.05 6.95
N CYS A 13 9.55 2.35 6.67
CA CYS A 13 10.45 3.39 7.13
C CYS A 13 9.83 4.07 8.35
N ASP A 14 10.64 4.38 9.34
CA ASP A 14 10.32 5.29 10.43
C ASP A 14 11.20 6.53 10.33
N ALA A 15 10.63 7.64 9.88
CA ALA A 15 11.31 8.92 9.71
C ALA A 15 11.62 9.61 11.05
N ARG A 16 11.06 9.16 12.16
CA ARG A 16 11.37 9.71 13.49
C ARG A 16 12.59 9.04 14.11
N THR A 17 12.76 7.75 13.86
CA THR A 17 13.86 6.96 14.41
C THR A 17 14.99 6.70 13.41
N ASP A 18 14.86 7.25 12.20
CA ASP A 18 15.76 7.08 11.05
C ASP A 18 16.08 5.61 10.73
N LYS A 19 15.04 4.76 10.74
CA LYS A 19 15.17 3.31 10.53
C LYS A 19 14.34 2.79 9.38
N ILE A 20 14.85 1.73 8.75
CA ILE A 20 14.05 0.81 7.95
C ILE A 20 14.01 -0.51 8.71
N GLU A 21 12.80 -1.00 8.91
CA GLU A 21 12.55 -2.20 9.70
C GLU A 21 11.69 -3.17 8.92
N ARG A 22 11.77 -4.44 9.33
CA ARG A 22 10.91 -5.50 8.84
C ARG A 22 10.33 -6.32 9.98
N ILE A 23 9.23 -7.00 9.70
CA ILE A 23 8.55 -7.89 10.64
C ILE A 23 7.89 -9.02 9.87
N ASP A 24 7.54 -10.11 10.56
CA ASP A 24 6.72 -11.16 9.98
C ASP A 24 5.35 -10.61 9.53
N LEU A 25 4.95 -10.92 8.29
CA LEU A 25 3.72 -10.40 7.69
C LEU A 25 2.46 -10.99 8.35
N GLU A 26 2.52 -12.26 8.76
CA GLU A 26 1.35 -13.00 9.24
C GLU A 26 1.24 -12.91 10.76
N THR A 27 2.34 -13.14 11.48
CA THR A 27 2.32 -13.14 12.96
C THR A 27 2.50 -11.74 13.54
N GLY A 28 3.13 -10.83 12.81
CA GLY A 28 3.56 -9.55 13.35
C GLY A 28 4.64 -9.69 14.43
N GLU A 29 5.40 -10.79 14.43
CA GLU A 29 6.51 -11.06 15.35
C GLU A 29 7.87 -10.92 14.63
N ASP A 30 8.97 -11.12 15.37
CA ASP A 30 10.35 -11.06 14.85
C ASP A 30 10.68 -9.75 14.13
N ARG A 31 10.45 -8.63 14.82
CA ARG A 31 10.81 -7.31 14.32
C ARG A 31 12.34 -7.14 14.27
N GLU A 32 12.84 -6.77 13.10
CA GLU A 32 14.26 -6.59 12.80
C GLU A 32 14.54 -5.21 12.19
N VAL A 33 15.73 -4.67 12.47
CA VAL A 33 16.22 -3.43 11.86
C VAL A 33 17.09 -3.77 10.66
N VAL A 34 16.65 -3.34 9.47
CA VAL A 34 17.34 -3.56 8.18
C VAL A 34 18.35 -2.45 7.90
N LEU A 35 18.01 -1.22 8.31
CA LEU A 35 18.86 -0.05 8.23
C LEU A 35 18.64 0.85 9.44
N SER A 36 19.73 1.32 10.02
CA SER A 36 19.73 2.41 10.99
C SER A 36 20.84 3.37 10.60
N SER A 37 20.50 4.61 10.29
CA SER A 37 21.49 5.63 9.94
C SER A 37 20.98 6.98 10.38
N ASN A 38 21.87 7.85 10.86
CA ASN A 38 21.46 9.15 11.37
C ASN A 38 21.09 10.10 10.23
N ASN A 39 20.12 10.99 10.49
CA ASN A 39 19.77 12.13 9.65
C ASN A 39 19.19 11.73 8.28
N MET A 40 18.22 10.81 8.28
CA MET A 40 17.54 10.34 7.08
C MET A 40 16.04 10.69 7.11
N ASP A 41 15.60 11.61 6.24
CA ASP A 41 14.17 11.84 6.02
C ASP A 41 13.63 10.86 4.97
N MET A 42 13.33 9.63 5.42
CA MET A 42 12.76 8.58 4.58
C MET A 42 11.25 8.66 4.52
N PHE A 43 10.67 8.61 3.31
CA PHE A 43 9.21 8.72 3.16
C PHE A 43 8.54 7.45 2.63
N SER A 44 9.17 6.74 1.69
CA SER A 44 8.63 5.51 1.13
C SER A 44 9.71 4.47 0.90
N VAL A 45 9.31 3.20 1.00
CA VAL A 45 10.12 2.00 0.75
C VAL A 45 9.34 1.05 -0.13
N SER A 46 10.04 0.38 -1.05
CA SER A 46 9.53 -0.71 -1.87
C SER A 46 10.54 -1.86 -1.84
N VAL A 47 10.08 -3.09 -1.67
CA VAL A 47 10.91 -4.31 -1.71
C VAL A 47 10.70 -5.02 -3.05
N PHE A 48 11.77 -5.55 -3.63
CA PHE A 48 11.71 -6.42 -4.79
C PHE A 48 12.98 -7.27 -4.89
N GLU A 49 12.79 -8.58 -5.05
CA GLU A 49 13.89 -9.56 -5.07
C GLU A 49 14.77 -9.41 -3.82
N GLU A 50 16.08 -9.30 -3.97
CA GLU A 50 17.05 -9.21 -2.87
C GLU A 50 17.26 -7.79 -2.33
N PHE A 51 16.48 -6.82 -2.80
CA PHE A 51 16.71 -5.41 -2.51
C PHE A 51 15.49 -4.69 -1.95
N ILE A 52 15.79 -3.76 -1.05
CA ILE A 52 14.89 -2.66 -0.73
C ILE A 52 15.35 -1.39 -1.43
N TYR A 53 14.37 -0.60 -1.83
CA TYR A 53 14.52 0.71 -2.44
C TYR A 53 13.81 1.70 -1.53
N TRP A 54 14.37 2.88 -1.29
CA TRP A 54 13.71 3.92 -0.50
C TRP A 54 14.04 5.32 -1.00
N SER A 55 13.13 6.25 -0.74
CA SER A 55 13.36 7.69 -0.95
C SER A 55 13.98 8.30 0.30
N ASP A 56 15.03 9.10 0.14
CA ASP A 56 15.69 9.88 1.21
C ASP A 56 15.73 11.36 0.77
N ARG A 57 14.96 12.21 1.47
CA ARG A 57 14.81 13.63 1.12
C ARG A 57 15.99 14.49 1.56
N THR A 58 16.72 14.06 2.59
CA THR A 58 17.85 14.81 3.16
C THR A 58 19.11 14.63 2.30
N HIS A 59 19.36 13.41 1.84
CA HIS A 59 20.57 13.10 1.09
C HIS A 59 20.55 13.72 -0.32
N ALA A 60 21.57 14.52 -0.63
CA ALA A 60 21.87 15.05 -1.96
C ALA A 60 20.68 15.77 -2.64
N ASN A 61 19.94 16.60 -1.89
CA ASN A 61 18.73 17.30 -2.38
C ASN A 61 17.68 16.31 -2.94
N GLY A 62 17.40 15.27 -2.17
CA GLY A 62 16.50 14.18 -2.55
C GLY A 62 17.18 13.10 -3.37
N SER A 63 17.04 11.85 -2.92
CA SER A 63 17.61 10.68 -3.58
C SER A 63 16.73 9.45 -3.47
N ILE A 64 16.95 8.51 -4.39
CA ILE A 64 16.47 7.13 -4.30
C ILE A 64 17.69 6.26 -4.04
N LYS A 65 17.64 5.45 -3.00
CA LYS A 65 18.71 4.52 -2.60
C LYS A 65 18.23 3.08 -2.73
N ARG A 66 19.18 2.16 -2.85
CA ARG A 66 18.98 0.71 -2.87
C ARG A 66 19.98 0.03 -1.94
N GLY A 67 19.53 -0.95 -1.18
CA GLY A 67 20.38 -1.80 -0.33
C GLY A 67 19.79 -3.22 -0.26
N SER A 68 20.58 -4.17 0.25
CA SER A 68 20.06 -5.54 0.48
C SER A 68 18.86 -5.50 1.44
N LYS A 69 17.88 -6.37 1.21
CA LYS A 69 16.67 -6.47 2.05
C LYS A 69 16.97 -7.01 3.46
N ASP A 70 18.08 -7.71 3.65
CA ASP A 70 18.49 -8.24 4.96
C ASP A 70 19.34 -7.24 5.74
N ASN A 71 20.23 -6.52 5.04
CA ASN A 71 21.08 -5.50 5.63
C ASN A 71 21.41 -4.44 4.58
N ALA A 72 20.85 -3.24 4.75
CA ALA A 72 21.01 -2.16 3.80
C ALA A 72 22.15 -1.17 4.16
N THR A 73 23.08 -1.56 5.04
CA THR A 73 24.20 -0.69 5.44
C THR A 73 25.06 -0.26 4.24
N ASP A 74 25.37 -1.18 3.33
CA ASP A 74 26.15 -0.92 2.10
C ASP A 74 25.29 -0.41 0.94
N SER A 75 24.35 0.50 1.25
CA SER A 75 23.43 1.03 0.25
C SER A 75 24.09 1.95 -0.76
N VAL A 76 23.51 1.98 -1.96
CA VAL A 76 23.96 2.83 -3.07
C VAL A 76 22.87 3.79 -3.51
N PRO A 77 23.20 5.04 -3.87
CA PRO A 77 22.25 5.93 -4.51
C PRO A 77 22.01 5.47 -5.95
N LEU A 78 20.74 5.28 -6.31
CA LEU A 78 20.32 5.06 -7.70
C LEU A 78 20.11 6.38 -8.44
N ARG A 79 19.64 7.41 -7.73
CA ARG A 79 19.41 8.74 -8.28
C ARG A 79 19.50 9.80 -7.19
N THR A 80 20.02 10.97 -7.52
CA THR A 80 20.18 12.12 -6.61
C THR A 80 19.70 13.40 -7.29
N GLY A 81 19.53 14.49 -6.53
CA GLY A 81 19.16 15.79 -7.05
C GLY A 81 17.74 15.85 -7.63
N ILE A 82 16.84 14.97 -7.18
CA ILE A 82 15.47 14.87 -7.68
C ILE A 82 14.47 15.72 -6.87
N GLY A 83 14.97 16.49 -5.89
CA GLY A 83 14.20 17.41 -5.07
C GLY A 83 13.67 16.78 -3.79
N VAL A 84 13.33 17.62 -2.81
CA VAL A 84 12.90 17.21 -1.47
C VAL A 84 11.40 16.83 -1.38
N GLN A 85 10.66 16.93 -2.49
CA GLN A 85 9.22 16.65 -2.54
C GLN A 85 8.90 15.17 -2.87
N LEU A 86 9.78 14.23 -2.52
CA LEU A 86 9.57 12.80 -2.78
C LEU A 86 8.41 12.26 -1.93
N LYS A 87 7.38 11.72 -2.58
CA LYS A 87 6.14 11.24 -1.91
C LYS A 87 5.92 9.74 -1.98
N ASP A 88 6.38 9.06 -3.01
CA ASP A 88 6.26 7.60 -3.04
C ASP A 88 7.27 7.02 -4.01
N ILE A 89 7.59 5.75 -3.80
CA ILE A 89 8.34 4.93 -4.74
C ILE A 89 7.65 3.56 -4.84
N LYS A 90 7.62 3.01 -6.06
CA LYS A 90 7.09 1.68 -6.33
C LYS A 90 7.94 1.01 -7.39
N VAL A 91 8.20 -0.28 -7.19
CA VAL A 91 8.76 -1.11 -8.25
C VAL A 91 7.65 -1.46 -9.24
N PHE A 92 7.80 -1.02 -10.49
CA PHE A 92 6.90 -1.38 -11.58
C PHE A 92 7.42 -2.64 -12.30
N ASN A 93 6.92 -3.80 -11.87
CA ASN A 93 7.23 -5.09 -12.48
C ASN A 93 6.00 -6.01 -12.35
N ARG A 94 5.68 -6.78 -13.39
CA ARG A 94 4.60 -7.80 -13.36
C ARG A 94 4.80 -8.78 -12.21
N ASP A 95 6.04 -9.09 -11.86
CA ASP A 95 6.36 -10.01 -10.78
C ASP A 95 5.97 -9.49 -9.38
N ARG A 96 5.68 -8.19 -9.23
CA ARG A 96 5.12 -7.63 -7.99
C ARG A 96 3.61 -7.84 -7.84
N GLN A 97 2.91 -8.19 -8.91
CA GLN A 97 1.45 -8.35 -8.96
C GLN A 97 1.10 -9.77 -9.41
N LYS A 98 1.43 -10.74 -8.55
CA LYS A 98 1.15 -12.17 -8.77
C LYS A 98 -0.03 -12.63 -7.91
N GLY A 99 -0.49 -13.84 -8.20
CA GLY A 99 -1.58 -14.49 -7.50
C GLY A 99 -2.93 -14.28 -8.18
N THR A 100 -3.92 -14.99 -7.67
CA THR A 100 -5.32 -14.86 -8.05
C THR A 100 -6.16 -14.89 -6.79
N ASN A 101 -7.41 -14.49 -6.90
CA ASN A 101 -8.37 -14.61 -5.82
C ASN A 101 -9.77 -14.87 -6.39
N VAL A 102 -10.73 -15.08 -5.50
CA VAL A 102 -12.12 -15.38 -5.89
C VAL A 102 -12.82 -14.24 -6.64
N CYS A 103 -12.28 -13.02 -6.64
CA CYS A 103 -12.81 -11.90 -7.44
C CYS A 103 -12.30 -11.90 -8.89
N ALA A 104 -11.26 -12.67 -9.21
CA ALA A 104 -10.62 -12.62 -10.53
C ALA A 104 -11.50 -13.17 -11.66
N VAL A 105 -12.44 -14.07 -11.34
CA VAL A 105 -13.39 -14.64 -12.29
C VAL A 105 -14.76 -14.05 -12.01
N ASP A 106 -15.38 -13.47 -13.05
CA ASP A 106 -16.73 -12.90 -13.00
C ASP A 106 -16.98 -11.94 -11.82
N ASN A 107 -15.96 -11.16 -11.44
CA ASN A 107 -16.01 -10.26 -10.27
C ASN A 107 -16.46 -10.96 -8.97
N GLY A 108 -16.19 -12.27 -8.83
CA GLY A 108 -16.67 -13.09 -7.72
C GLY A 108 -18.19 -13.19 -7.61
N GLY A 109 -18.92 -12.90 -8.70
CA GLY A 109 -20.38 -12.79 -8.74
C GLY A 109 -20.94 -11.49 -8.16
N CYS A 110 -20.11 -10.48 -7.89
CA CYS A 110 -20.55 -9.17 -7.37
C CYS A 110 -21.05 -8.27 -8.51
N GLN A 111 -22.15 -7.56 -8.29
CA GLN A 111 -22.66 -6.61 -9.29
C GLN A 111 -21.72 -5.41 -9.51
N GLN A 112 -21.04 -4.93 -8.47
CA GLN A 112 -20.16 -3.74 -8.56
C GLN A 112 -18.76 -4.01 -8.02
N LEU A 113 -18.58 -4.03 -6.70
CA LEU A 113 -17.26 -4.19 -6.08
C LEU A 113 -17.12 -5.57 -5.44
N CYS A 114 -16.01 -6.25 -5.72
CA CYS A 114 -15.61 -7.48 -5.03
C CYS A 114 -14.39 -7.22 -4.14
N LEU A 115 -14.57 -7.37 -2.83
CA LEU A 115 -13.53 -7.13 -1.83
C LEU A 115 -13.03 -8.46 -1.27
N TYR A 116 -11.76 -8.78 -1.52
CA TYR A 116 -11.13 -9.99 -0.97
C TYR A 116 -10.94 -9.86 0.54
N ARG A 117 -11.32 -10.90 1.30
CA ARG A 117 -11.27 -10.93 2.77
C ARG A 117 -10.20 -11.88 3.33
N GLY A 118 -9.37 -12.47 2.48
CA GLY A 118 -8.44 -13.54 2.87
C GLY A 118 -9.09 -14.92 2.78
N ASN A 119 -8.25 -15.98 2.83
CA ASN A 119 -8.68 -17.39 2.84
C ASN A 119 -9.71 -17.77 1.76
N GLY A 120 -9.60 -17.20 0.56
CA GLY A 120 -10.55 -17.48 -0.53
C GLY A 120 -11.96 -16.87 -0.32
N GLN A 121 -12.16 -16.01 0.68
CA GLN A 121 -13.43 -15.35 0.94
C GLN A 121 -13.50 -13.98 0.28
N ARG A 122 -14.71 -13.58 -0.12
CA ARG A 122 -15.00 -12.23 -0.62
C ARG A 122 -16.27 -11.65 0.00
N ALA A 123 -16.37 -10.33 -0.03
CA ALA A 123 -17.61 -9.60 0.19
C ALA A 123 -17.91 -8.73 -1.02
N CYS A 124 -19.18 -8.66 -1.43
CA CYS A 124 -19.62 -7.68 -2.41
C CYS A 124 -19.92 -6.35 -1.73
N ALA A 125 -19.68 -5.26 -2.45
CA ALA A 125 -20.04 -3.91 -2.02
C ALA A 125 -20.56 -3.10 -3.20
N CYS A 126 -21.32 -2.06 -2.88
CA CYS A 126 -21.87 -1.14 -3.87
C CYS A 126 -21.10 0.17 -3.80
N ALA A 127 -20.70 0.71 -4.96
CA ALA A 127 -20.10 2.03 -5.07
C ALA A 127 -21.07 3.12 -4.61
N HIS A 128 -22.37 2.88 -4.83
CA HIS A 128 -23.47 3.69 -4.33
C HIS A 128 -24.68 2.81 -4.05
N GLY A 129 -25.45 3.13 -3.00
CA GLY A 129 -26.59 2.34 -2.57
C GLY A 129 -26.26 1.35 -1.47
N MET A 130 -27.05 0.28 -1.39
CA MET A 130 -26.92 -0.76 -0.37
C MET A 130 -26.74 -2.13 -1.03
N LEU A 131 -26.05 -3.03 -0.35
CA LEU A 131 -26.00 -4.44 -0.76
C LEU A 131 -27.39 -5.06 -0.55
N ALA A 132 -27.86 -5.84 -1.52
CA ALA A 132 -29.09 -6.60 -1.43
C ALA A 132 -28.92 -7.84 -0.53
N GLU A 133 -30.04 -8.47 -0.16
CA GLU A 133 -30.06 -9.65 0.73
C GLU A 133 -29.39 -10.88 0.10
N ASP A 134 -29.27 -10.93 -1.22
CA ASP A 134 -28.54 -11.98 -1.95
C ASP A 134 -27.00 -11.90 -1.76
N GLY A 135 -26.51 -10.83 -1.14
CA GLY A 135 -25.08 -10.62 -0.88
C GLY A 135 -24.24 -10.35 -2.13
N ALA A 136 -24.87 -9.99 -3.25
CA ALA A 136 -24.23 -9.81 -4.56
C ALA A 136 -24.72 -8.58 -5.32
N SER A 137 -26.03 -8.34 -5.31
CA SER A 137 -26.68 -7.26 -6.05
C SER A 137 -26.70 -5.96 -5.24
N CYS A 138 -26.86 -4.85 -5.95
CA CYS A 138 -26.90 -3.49 -5.43
C CYS A 138 -28.30 -2.90 -5.61
N ARG A 139 -28.84 -2.36 -4.51
CA ARG A 139 -30.10 -1.62 -4.48
C ARG A 139 -29.84 -0.15 -4.25
N GLU A 140 -30.65 0.70 -4.87
CA GLU A 140 -30.62 2.13 -4.61
C GLU A 140 -31.05 2.43 -3.17
N TYR A 141 -30.68 3.61 -2.68
CA TYR A 141 -31.21 4.11 -1.41
C TYR A 141 -32.72 4.36 -1.54
N ALA A 142 -33.47 4.18 -0.45
CA ALA A 142 -34.91 4.41 -0.47
C ALA A 142 -35.23 5.92 -0.60
N GLY A 143 -34.32 6.76 -0.13
CA GLY A 143 -34.36 8.19 -0.39
C GLY A 143 -33.00 8.83 -0.13
N TYR A 144 -32.88 10.10 -0.50
CA TYR A 144 -31.73 10.92 -0.14
C TYR A 144 -32.16 12.37 0.05
N LEU A 145 -31.47 13.08 0.95
CA LEU A 145 -31.58 14.51 1.11
C LEU A 145 -30.42 15.18 0.37
N LEU A 146 -30.73 16.02 -0.62
CA LEU A 146 -29.75 16.83 -1.32
C LEU A 146 -29.69 18.23 -0.69
N TYR A 147 -28.50 18.76 -0.45
CA TYR A 147 -28.31 20.11 0.04
C TYR A 147 -27.08 20.79 -0.59
N SER A 148 -27.15 22.11 -0.70
CA SER A 148 -26.06 22.93 -1.23
C SER A 148 -25.26 23.55 -0.11
N GLU A 149 -23.94 23.43 -0.20
CA GLU A 149 -22.98 24.28 0.50
C GLU A 149 -22.46 25.37 -0.47
N ARG A 150 -21.57 26.25 0.00
CA ARG A 150 -21.08 27.40 -0.79
C ARG A 150 -20.38 26.99 -2.10
N THR A 151 -19.75 25.82 -2.14
CA THR A 151 -18.94 25.37 -3.28
C THR A 151 -19.16 23.90 -3.65
N ILE A 152 -20.11 23.21 -3.03
CA ILE A 152 -20.35 21.78 -3.24
C ILE A 152 -21.81 21.43 -3.03
N LEU A 153 -22.32 20.50 -3.85
CA LEU A 153 -23.59 19.82 -3.61
C LEU A 153 -23.29 18.51 -2.88
N LYS A 154 -24.03 18.25 -1.80
CA LYS A 154 -23.89 17.03 -1.00
C LYS A 154 -25.23 16.33 -0.85
N SER A 155 -25.16 15.02 -0.60
CA SER A 155 -26.30 14.17 -0.34
C SER A 155 -26.11 13.36 0.94
N VAL A 156 -27.18 13.18 1.71
CA VAL A 156 -27.26 12.20 2.80
C VAL A 156 -28.26 11.13 2.39
N HIS A 157 -27.88 9.86 2.50
CA HIS A 157 -28.68 8.72 2.08
C HIS A 157 -29.49 8.15 3.25
N LEU A 158 -30.76 7.82 2.99
CA LEU A 158 -31.73 7.28 3.95
C LEU A 158 -32.10 5.83 3.58
#